data_AF-A0A9E5BH38-F1
#
_entry.id   AF-A0A9E5BH38-F1
#
_cell.length_a   1.000
_cell.length_b   1.000
_cell.length_c   1.000
_cell.angle_alpha   90.00
_cell.angle_beta   90.00
_cell.angle_gamma   90.00
#
_symmetry.space_group_name_H-M   'P 1'
#
loop_
_entity.id
_entity.type
_entity.pdbx_description
1 polymer ?
#
loop_
_entity_poly.entity_id
_entity_poly.type
_entity_poly.pdbx_seq_one_letter_code
_entity_poly.pdbx_strand_id
1 'polypeptide(L)' 'MATISKRCHAVLPSAGMGVRLGGDQPKQFRHLAGKPMLLYALDAFF' A
#
# COMPACT_ATOMS: atom_id res chain seq x y z
N MET A 1 -14.86 34.73 3.03
CA MET A 1 -14.48 33.93 1.84
C MET A 1 -14.12 32.54 2.34
N ALA A 2 -15.04 31.57 2.24
CA ALA A 2 -14.82 30.24 2.81
C ALA A 2 -13.87 29.44 1.90
N THR A 3 -12.79 28.91 2.46
CA THR A 3 -11.86 28.02 1.76
C THR A 3 -12.52 26.65 1.59
N ILE A 4 -12.87 26.29 0.35
CA ILE A 4 -13.29 24.93 0.03
C ILE A 4 -12.07 24.01 0.14
N SER A 5 -12.03 23.19 1.18
CA SER A 5 -11.09 22.07 1.24
C SER A 5 -11.46 21.06 0.16
N LYS A 6 -10.56 20.84 -0.82
CA LYS A 6 -10.75 19.80 -1.83
C LYS A 6 -10.50 18.43 -1.19
N ARG A 7 -11.51 17.56 -1.19
CA ARG A 7 -11.32 16.15 -0.80
C ARG A 7 -10.38 15.47 -1.80
N CYS A 8 -9.34 14.83 -1.29
CA CYS A 8 -8.38 14.04 -2.06
C CYS A 8 -8.33 12.63 -1.47
N HIS A 9 -8.52 11.61 -2.30
CA HIS A 9 -8.54 10.21 -1.87
C HIS A 9 -7.42 9.46 -2.60
N ALA A 10 -6.74 8.56 -1.89
CA ALA A 10 -5.74 7.66 -2.46
C ALA A 10 -6.33 6.26 -2.63
N VAL A 11 -5.97 5.58 -3.72
CA VAL A 11 -6.28 4.17 -3.96
C VAL A 11 -4.97 3.42 -4.13
N LEU A 12 -4.76 2.38 -3.33
CA LEU A 12 -3.57 1.54 -3.39
C LEU A 12 -3.89 0.19 -4.04
N PRO A 13 -3.66 0.03 -5.35
CA PRO A 13 -3.91 -1.24 -6.04
C PRO A 13 -2.95 -2.33 -5.53
N SER A 14 -3.51 -3.36 -4.91
CA SER A 14 -2.76 -4.41 -4.22
C SER A 14 -3.28 -5.83 -4.50
N ALA A 15 -4.04 -6.03 -5.58
CA ALA A 15 -4.66 -7.32 -5.91
C ALA A 15 -3.73 -8.29 -6.66
N GLY A 16 -2.51 -7.90 -7.00
CA GLY A 16 -1.58 -8.74 -7.75
C GLY A 16 -1.03 -9.91 -6.93
N MET A 17 -1.02 -11.12 -7.51
CA MET A 17 -0.52 -12.34 -6.84
C MET A 17 1.00 -12.33 -6.60
N GLY A 18 1.76 -11.46 -7.25
CA GLY A 18 3.20 -11.36 -7.02
C GLY A 18 4.03 -12.52 -7.58
N VAL A 19 3.53 -13.21 -8.61
CA VAL A 19 4.13 -14.46 -9.16
C VAL A 19 5.61 -14.35 -9.53
N ARG A 20 6.09 -13.17 -9.92
CA ARG A 20 7.51 -12.93 -10.25
C ARG A 20 8.43 -12.96 -9.04
N LEU A 21 7.91 -12.62 -7.85
CA LEU A 21 8.67 -12.73 -6.61
C LEU A 21 8.69 -14.18 -6.08
N GLY A 22 7.69 -14.98 -6.48
CA GLY A 22 7.55 -16.39 -6.07
C GLY A 22 7.11 -16.59 -4.61
N GLY A 23 6.79 -17.84 -4.26
CA GLY A 23 6.34 -18.32 -2.94
C GLY A 23 4.85 -18.12 -2.63
N ASP A 24 4.42 -18.48 -1.42
CA ASP A 24 3.02 -18.86 -1.15
C ASP A 24 2.10 -17.72 -0.70
N GLN A 25 2.67 -16.57 -0.38
CA GLN A 25 1.93 -15.39 0.07
C GLN A 25 2.01 -14.25 -0.95
N PRO A 26 0.90 -13.53 -1.23
CA PRO A 26 0.91 -12.30 -2.04
C PRO A 26 1.93 -11.30 -1.55
N LYS A 27 2.63 -10.65 -2.49
CA LYS A 27 3.82 -9.84 -2.21
C LYS A 27 3.57 -8.74 -1.16
N GLN A 28 2.44 -8.06 -1.24
CA GLN A 28 2.12 -6.92 -0.37
C GLN A 28 2.05 -7.29 1.12
N PHE A 29 1.79 -8.55 1.47
CA PHE A 29 1.70 -9.00 2.85
C PHE A 29 3.02 -9.55 3.41
N ARG A 30 4.03 -9.70 2.56
CA ARG A 30 5.33 -10.19 3.01
C ARG A 30 6.05 -9.16 3.84
N HIS A 31 6.80 -9.65 4.82
CA HIS A 31 7.62 -8.80 5.68
C HIS A 31 8.87 -8.34 4.93
N LEU A 32 9.15 -7.05 5.03
CA LEU A 32 10.39 -6.39 4.62
C LEU A 32 10.94 -5.65 5.85
N ALA A 33 12.14 -6.03 6.30
CA ALA A 33 12.77 -5.47 7.50
C ALA A 33 11.82 -5.45 8.73
N GLY A 34 11.13 -6.57 8.98
CA GLY A 34 10.25 -6.72 10.15
C GLY A 34 8.85 -6.09 10.01
N LYS A 35 8.51 -5.49 8.87
CA LYS A 35 7.21 -4.85 8.64
C LYS A 35 6.57 -5.33 7.33
N PRO A 36 5.27 -5.66 7.28
CA PRO A 36 4.59 -5.99 6.02
C PRO A 36 4.75 -4.89 4.97
N MET A 37 5.08 -5.26 3.73
CA MET A 37 5.36 -4.32 2.63
C MET A 37 4.25 -3.28 2.45
N LEU A 38 2.97 -3.71 2.55
CA LEU A 38 1.80 -2.84 2.43
C LEU A 38 1.83 -1.67 3.42
N LEU A 39 2.33 -1.89 4.64
CA LEU A 39 2.33 -0.85 5.66
C LEU A 39 3.32 0.28 5.34
N TYR A 40 4.43 0.02 4.65
CA TYR A 40 5.32 1.10 4.20
C TYR A 40 4.63 2.04 3.19
N ALA A 41 3.76 1.50 2.33
CA ALA A 41 2.97 2.33 1.43
C ALA A 41 1.94 3.16 2.19
N LEU A 42 1.28 2.59 3.21
CA LEU A 42 0.34 3.33 4.06
C LEU A 42 1.04 4.46 4.84
N ASP A 43 2.17 4.19 5.48
CA ASP A 43 2.98 5.21 6.19
C ASP A 43 3.40 6.38 5.28
N ALA A 44 3.59 6.14 3.98
CA ALA A 44 3.95 7.20 3.05
C ALA A 44 2.78 8.16 2.74
N PHE A 45 1.54 7.70 2.96
CA PHE A 45 0.32 8.48 2.70
C PHE A 45 -0.40 8.95 3.97
N PHE A 46 -0.13 8.35 5.14
CA PHE A 46 -0.83 8.57 6.41
C PHE A 46 0.13 8.60 7.59
#